data_AF-A0A933AD26-F1
#
_entry.id   AF-A0A933AD26-F1
#
_cell.length_a   1.000
_cell.length_b   1.000
_cell.length_c   1.000
_cell.angle_alpha   90.00
_cell.angle_beta   90.00
_cell.angle_gamma   90.00
#
_symmetry.space_group_name_H-M   'P 1'
#
loop_
_entity.id
_entity.type
_entity.pdbx_description
1 polymer ?
#
loop_
_entity_poly.entity_id
_entity_poly.type
_entity_poly.pdbx_seq_one_letter_code
_entity_poly.pdbx_strand_id
1 'polypeptide(L)'
;MLKARARSPGLRVLYILVPLALIAFVGLVFYQQVERAPSREQIVGSGNDKLRVQLWMSLDPPKIGTISLEARVANAFGTPVQVDRVVIAYGQEGKEAAATTEAIRQADGAYRASAGFTAVGDWWVDVTVVYGPLRTTSRFPVRVVPSI
;
A
#
# COMPACT_ATOMS: atom_id res chain seq x y z
N MET A 1 -20.34 -36.38 -58.26
CA MET A 1 -20.38 -35.00 -57.71
C MET A 1 -19.99 -35.04 -56.23
N LEU A 2 -18.76 -34.63 -55.89
CA LEU A 2 -18.29 -34.54 -54.49
C LEU A 2 -18.62 -33.15 -53.94
N LYS A 3 -19.45 -33.08 -52.89
CA LYS A 3 -19.84 -31.83 -52.22
C LYS A 3 -18.82 -31.52 -51.12
N ALA A 4 -17.91 -30.57 -51.38
CA ALA A 4 -16.91 -30.14 -50.41
C ALA A 4 -17.59 -29.46 -49.20
N ARG A 5 -17.45 -30.07 -48.01
CA ARG A 5 -17.94 -29.51 -46.74
C ARG A 5 -17.01 -28.37 -46.32
N ALA A 6 -17.51 -27.13 -46.35
CA ALA A 6 -16.83 -25.96 -45.79
C ALA A 6 -16.57 -26.18 -44.29
N ARG A 7 -15.30 -26.31 -43.91
CA ARG A 7 -14.87 -26.35 -42.50
C ARG A 7 -15.17 -24.99 -41.87
N SER A 8 -16.07 -24.96 -40.89
CA SER A 8 -16.49 -23.74 -40.19
C SER A 8 -15.28 -23.02 -39.57
N PRO A 9 -14.94 -21.80 -40.01
CA PRO A 9 -13.82 -21.04 -39.45
C PRO A 9 -14.03 -20.65 -37.98
N GLY A 10 -15.26 -20.71 -37.47
CA GLY A 10 -15.62 -20.31 -36.11
C GLY A 10 -14.93 -21.09 -34.99
N LEU A 11 -14.62 -22.38 -35.20
CA LEU A 11 -13.98 -23.19 -34.15
C LEU A 11 -12.54 -22.74 -33.90
N ARG A 12 -11.79 -22.37 -34.95
CA ARG A 12 -10.39 -21.93 -34.85
C ARG A 12 -10.25 -20.56 -34.22
N VAL A 13 -11.19 -19.65 -34.54
CA VAL A 13 -11.26 -18.32 -33.93
C VAL A 13 -11.55 -18.43 -32.43
N LEU A 14 -12.42 -19.35 -32.03
CA LEU A 14 -12.72 -19.60 -30.61
C LEU A 14 -11.48 -20.09 -29.83
N TYR A 15 -10.68 -20.99 -30.42
CA TYR A 15 -9.43 -21.48 -29.81
C TYR A 15 -8.38 -20.40 -29.60
N ILE A 16 -8.44 -19.29 -30.34
CA ILE A 16 -7.50 -18.16 -30.17
C ILE A 16 -8.07 -17.13 -29.20
N LEU A 17 -9.37 -16.82 -29.29
CA LEU A 17 -9.98 -15.78 -28.45
C LEU A 17 -10.09 -16.17 -26.98
N VAL A 18 -10.41 -17.44 -26.67
CA VAL A 18 -10.55 -17.91 -25.28
C VAL A 18 -9.25 -17.78 -24.48
N PRO A 19 -8.08 -18.29 -24.93
CA PRO A 19 -6.84 -18.13 -24.17
C PRO A 19 -6.40 -16.66 -24.09
N LEU A 20 -6.67 -15.85 -25.12
CA LEU A 20 -6.30 -14.43 -25.13
C LEU A 20 -7.13 -13.63 -24.12
N ALA A 21 -8.43 -13.92 -24.04
CA ALA A 21 -9.30 -13.36 -23.00
C ALA A 21 -8.89 -13.82 -21.59
N LEU A 22 -8.48 -15.09 -21.44
CA LEU A 22 -7.97 -15.62 -20.17
C LEU A 22 -6.69 -14.90 -19.72
N ILE A 23 -5.72 -14.68 -20.64
CA ILE A 23 -4.49 -13.94 -20.35
C ILE A 23 -4.80 -12.50 -19.93
N ALA A 24 -5.69 -11.81 -20.65
CA ALA A 24 -6.12 -10.45 -20.31
C ALA A 24 -6.79 -10.40 -18.93
N PHE A 25 -7.65 -11.37 -18.63
CA PHE A 25 -8.32 -11.47 -17.32
C PHE A 25 -7.33 -11.72 -16.19
N VAL A 26 -6.39 -12.67 -16.35
CA VAL A 26 -5.33 -12.93 -15.37
C VAL A 26 -4.47 -11.69 -15.16
N GLY A 27 -4.08 -10.99 -16.23
CA GLY A 27 -3.33 -9.74 -16.15
C GLY A 27 -4.06 -8.66 -15.37
N LEU A 28 -5.38 -8.51 -15.59
CA LEU A 28 -6.21 -7.53 -14.89
C LEU A 28 -6.35 -7.86 -13.39
N VAL A 29 -6.53 -9.12 -13.03
CA VAL A 29 -6.59 -9.57 -11.62
C VAL A 29 -5.25 -9.35 -10.91
N PHE A 30 -4.13 -9.67 -11.57
CA PHE A 30 -2.79 -9.43 -11.02
C PHE A 30 -2.51 -7.94 -10.85
N TYR A 31 -2.87 -7.11 -11.83
CA TYR A 31 -2.70 -5.65 -11.74
C TYR A 31 -3.45 -5.07 -10.53
N GLN A 32 -4.69 -5.49 -10.31
CA GLN A 32 -5.47 -5.07 -9.15
C GLN A 32 -4.90 -5.56 -7.81
N GLN A 33 -4.23 -6.71 -7.76
CA GLN A 33 -3.56 -7.19 -6.55
C GLN A 33 -2.30 -6.38 -6.23
N VAL A 34 -1.52 -6.03 -7.25
CA VAL A 34 -0.28 -5.26 -7.08
C VAL A 34 -0.59 -3.83 -6.62
N GLU A 35 -1.62 -3.17 -7.16
CA GLU A 35 -2.02 -1.84 -6.71
C GLU A 35 -2.54 -1.81 -5.26
N ARG A 36 -3.04 -2.93 -4.74
CA ARG A 36 -3.59 -3.04 -3.39
C ARG A 36 -2.55 -3.45 -2.34
N ALA A 37 -1.35 -3.86 -2.76
CA ALA A 37 -0.30 -4.24 -1.85
C ALA A 37 0.21 -2.99 -1.06
N PRO A 38 0.42 -3.09 0.26
CA PRO A 38 1.04 -2.02 1.02
C PRO A 38 2.43 -1.72 0.46
N SER A 39 2.74 -0.42 0.32
CA SER A 39 4.10 0.04 0.03
C SER A 39 5.08 -0.56 1.03
N ARG A 40 4.69 -0.60 2.32
CA ARG A 40 5.45 -1.22 3.41
C ARG A 40 4.52 -1.80 4.46
N GLU A 41 4.85 -2.97 5.01
CA GLU A 41 4.11 -3.61 6.10
C GLU A 41 5.05 -3.92 7.27
N GLN A 42 4.61 -3.60 8.49
CA GLN A 42 5.33 -3.94 9.71
C GLN A 42 4.34 -4.41 10.79
N ILE A 43 4.65 -5.53 11.45
CA ILE A 43 3.88 -6.01 12.60
C ILE A 43 4.60 -5.53 13.86
N VAL A 44 3.90 -4.81 14.73
CA VAL A 44 4.48 -4.20 15.93
C VAL A 44 3.62 -4.47 17.17
N GLY A 45 4.27 -4.96 18.23
CA GLY A 45 3.64 -5.34 19.49
C GLY A 45 4.30 -6.57 20.10
N SER A 46 3.92 -6.92 21.33
CA SER A 46 4.39 -8.10 22.05
C SER A 46 3.22 -8.89 22.63
N GLY A 47 3.31 -10.21 22.67
CA GLY A 47 2.24 -11.08 23.20
C GLY A 47 0.97 -11.12 22.35
N ASN A 48 -0.20 -11.02 22.99
CA ASN A 48 -1.52 -11.07 22.37
C ASN A 48 -1.99 -9.72 21.80
N ASP A 49 -1.32 -8.62 22.15
CA ASP A 49 -1.66 -7.25 21.73
C ASP A 49 -0.89 -6.82 20.47
N LYS A 50 -0.59 -7.77 19.58
CA LYS A 50 0.12 -7.50 18.33
C LYS A 50 -0.79 -6.71 17.40
N LEU A 51 -0.36 -5.50 17.07
CA LEU A 51 -0.95 -4.68 16.04
C LEU A 51 -0.15 -4.85 14.75
N ARG A 52 -0.85 -4.91 13.64
CA ARG A 52 -0.28 -4.89 12.31
C ARG A 52 -0.48 -3.49 11.76
N VAL A 53 0.62 -2.83 11.42
CA VAL A 53 0.61 -1.47 10.85
C VAL A 53 1.10 -1.57 9.42
N GLN A 54 0.21 -1.23 8.49
CA GLN A 54 0.51 -1.21 7.07
C GLN A 54 0.53 0.24 6.60
N LEU A 55 1.56 0.64 5.86
CA LEU A 55 1.75 1.99 5.35
C LEU A 55 1.69 1.98 3.83
N TRP A 56 0.81 2.80 3.27
CA TRP A 56 0.74 3.15 1.86
C TRP A 56 1.14 4.60 1.65
N MET A 57 1.79 4.83 0.51
CA MET A 57 2.13 6.16 0.03
C MET A 57 1.43 6.39 -1.31
N SER A 58 0.94 7.60 -1.57
CA SER A 58 0.33 7.94 -2.86
C SER A 58 1.32 7.84 -4.04
N LEU A 59 2.63 7.91 -3.75
CA LEU A 59 3.72 7.69 -4.69
C LEU A 59 4.75 6.79 -4.02
N ASP A 60 5.10 5.68 -4.66
CA ASP A 60 6.14 4.75 -4.20
C ASP A 60 7.06 4.36 -5.39
N PRO A 61 8.34 4.78 -5.40
CA PRO A 61 9.00 5.59 -4.38
C PRO A 61 8.44 7.03 -4.32
N PRO A 62 8.41 7.65 -3.13
CA PRO A 62 7.92 9.01 -3.00
C PRO A 62 8.85 10.03 -3.67
N LYS A 63 8.26 11.13 -4.13
CA LYS A 63 8.97 12.24 -4.77
C LYS A 63 9.04 13.45 -3.83
N ILE A 64 9.90 14.42 -4.16
CA ILE A 64 9.87 15.74 -3.51
C ILE A 64 8.47 16.34 -3.62
N GLY A 65 7.97 16.89 -2.53
CA GLY A 65 6.66 17.51 -2.43
C GLY A 65 5.84 16.96 -1.26
N THR A 66 4.57 17.36 -1.22
CA THR A 66 3.62 16.82 -0.24
C THR A 66 3.02 15.53 -0.79
N ILE A 67 3.18 14.44 -0.05
CA ILE A 67 2.58 13.14 -0.38
C ILE A 67 1.53 12.75 0.66
N SER A 68 0.54 11.97 0.24
CA SER A 68 -0.43 11.38 1.16
C SER A 68 0.11 10.07 1.72
N LEU A 69 -0.02 9.91 3.03
CA LEU A 69 0.28 8.69 3.77
C LEU A 69 -1.03 8.08 4.25
N GLU A 70 -1.20 6.79 4.05
CA GLU A 70 -2.31 6.03 4.62
C GLU A 70 -1.73 4.91 5.49
N ALA A 71 -2.01 4.97 6.79
CA ALA A 71 -1.70 3.90 7.73
C ALA A 71 -2.97 3.10 7.99
N ARG A 72 -2.93 1.77 7.83
CA ARG A 72 -4.00 0.89 8.31
C ARG A 72 -3.52 0.14 9.53
N VAL A 73 -4.39 0.11 10.54
CA VAL A 73 -4.15 -0.62 11.78
C VAL A 73 -5.09 -1.81 11.83
N ALA A 74 -4.50 -2.99 11.96
CA ALA A 74 -5.22 -4.24 12.13
C ALA A 74 -4.67 -5.00 13.34
N ASN A 75 -5.41 -5.99 13.82
CA ASN A 75 -4.89 -6.95 14.79
C ASN A 75 -3.94 -7.96 14.10
N ALA A 76 -3.36 -8.88 14.87
CA ALA A 76 -2.50 -9.95 14.37
C ALA A 76 -3.15 -10.79 13.25
N PHE A 77 -4.47 -10.97 13.31
CA PHE A 77 -5.28 -11.75 12.37
C PHE A 77 -5.68 -10.96 11.11
N GLY A 78 -5.30 -9.68 10.99
CA GLY A 78 -5.62 -8.84 9.85
C GLY A 78 -7.02 -8.22 9.90
N THR A 79 -7.75 -8.33 11.02
CA THR A 79 -9.00 -7.60 11.21
C THR A 79 -8.71 -6.13 11.50
N PRO A 80 -9.35 -5.17 10.81
CA PRO A 80 -9.18 -3.75 11.11
C PRO A 80 -9.51 -3.43 12.57
N VAL A 81 -8.68 -2.61 13.20
CA VAL A 81 -8.87 -2.18 14.58
C VAL A 81 -8.94 -0.66 14.62
N GLN A 82 -9.96 -0.16 15.32
CA GLN A 82 -10.05 1.25 15.66
C GLN A 82 -9.19 1.55 16.88
N VAL A 83 -8.20 2.43 16.69
CA VAL A 83 -7.28 2.90 17.73
C VAL A 83 -7.55 4.35 18.07
N ASP A 84 -7.19 4.81 19.28
CA ASP A 84 -7.54 6.16 19.76
C ASP A 84 -6.92 7.24 18.88
N ARG A 85 -5.62 7.08 18.58
CA ARG A 85 -4.84 8.04 17.80
C ARG A 85 -3.75 7.35 17.00
N VAL A 86 -3.49 7.88 15.82
CA VAL A 86 -2.30 7.58 15.01
C VAL A 86 -1.53 8.88 14.80
N VAL A 87 -0.25 8.90 15.18
CA VAL A 87 0.66 10.02 14.98
C VAL A 87 1.74 9.59 14.00
N ILE A 88 1.97 10.38 12.96
CA ILE A 88 3.00 10.13 11.97
C ILE A 88 4.10 11.18 12.15
N ALA A 89 5.32 10.73 12.38
CA ALA A 89 6.52 11.55 12.35
C ALA A 89 7.37 11.16 11.14
N TYR A 90 8.07 12.12 10.55
CA TYR A 90 8.97 11.84 9.44
C TYR A 90 10.15 12.81 9.45
N GLY A 91 11.29 12.31 8.99
CA GLY A 91 12.54 13.06 8.98
C GLY A 91 13.50 12.51 7.95
N GLN A 92 14.47 13.33 7.55
CA GLN A 92 15.55 12.90 6.69
C GLN A 92 16.58 12.15 7.54
N GLU A 93 17.17 11.08 7.01
CA GLU A 93 18.20 10.33 7.70
C GLU A 93 19.39 11.25 8.04
N GLY A 94 19.88 11.17 9.28
CA GLY A 94 20.98 12.02 9.76
C GLY A 94 20.59 13.47 10.12
N LYS A 95 19.30 13.85 10.07
CA LYS A 95 18.82 15.14 10.60
C LYS A 95 18.04 14.96 11.91
N GLU A 96 18.26 15.86 12.86
CA GLU A 96 17.56 15.84 14.16
C GLU A 96 16.09 16.30 14.06
N ALA A 97 15.76 17.15 13.09
CA ALA A 97 14.42 17.70 12.94
C ALA A 97 13.47 16.68 12.29
N ALA A 98 12.42 16.32 13.04
CA ALA A 98 11.29 15.54 12.54
C ALA A 98 10.03 16.42 12.47
N ALA A 99 9.34 16.36 11.33
CA ALA A 99 7.99 16.88 11.24
C ALA A 99 7.04 15.84 11.83
N THR A 100 6.01 16.29 12.56
CA THR A 100 5.02 15.40 13.18
C THR A 100 3.62 15.89 12.82
N THR A 101 2.74 14.95 12.51
CA THR A 101 1.34 15.22 12.17
C THR A 101 0.43 14.13 12.76
N GLU A 102 -0.76 14.52 13.19
CA GLU A 102 -1.77 13.57 13.63
C GLU A 102 -2.58 13.08 12.43
N ALA A 103 -2.71 11.77 12.27
CA ALA A 103 -3.43 11.19 11.16
C ALA A 103 -4.93 11.23 11.41
N ILE A 104 -5.67 11.64 10.37
CA ILE A 104 -7.12 11.74 10.39
C ILE A 104 -7.70 10.35 10.17
N ARG A 105 -8.52 9.88 11.11
CA ARG A 105 -9.23 8.60 11.02
C ARG A 105 -10.12 8.57 9.77
N GLN A 106 -10.11 7.42 9.09
CA GLN A 106 -10.97 7.05 7.97
C GLN A 106 -11.78 5.80 8.35
N ALA A 107 -12.59 5.29 7.41
CA ALA A 107 -13.29 4.02 7.58
C ALA A 107 -12.31 2.84 7.70
N ASP A 108 -12.78 1.72 8.26
CA ASP A 108 -12.09 0.42 8.23
C ASP A 108 -10.65 0.42 8.80
N GLY A 109 -10.42 1.17 9.88
CA GLY A 109 -9.11 1.19 10.57
C GLY A 109 -8.00 1.90 9.78
N ALA A 110 -8.36 2.66 8.73
CA ALA A 110 -7.44 3.50 7.98
C ALA A 110 -7.29 4.88 8.63
N TYR A 111 -6.10 5.46 8.51
CA TYR A 111 -5.73 6.77 9.04
C TYR A 111 -4.87 7.49 8.00
N ARG A 112 -5.24 8.72 7.64
CA ARG A 112 -4.58 9.49 6.58
C ARG A 112 -3.86 10.70 7.13
N ALA A 113 -2.64 10.92 6.69
CA ALA A 113 -1.89 12.15 6.94
C ALA A 113 -1.15 12.61 5.68
N SER A 114 -0.49 13.75 5.78
CA SER A 114 0.38 14.27 4.71
C SER A 114 1.80 14.44 5.22
N ALA A 115 2.77 14.09 4.39
CA ALA A 115 4.19 14.31 4.66
C ALA A 115 4.81 15.16 3.55
N GLY A 116 5.52 16.22 3.94
CA GLY A 116 6.24 17.09 3.04
C GLY A 116 7.71 16.69 2.93
N PHE A 117 8.09 15.99 1.87
CA PHE A 117 9.48 15.66 1.58
C PHE A 117 10.14 16.80 0.80
N THR A 118 11.19 17.39 1.37
CA THR A 118 11.80 18.62 0.84
C THR A 118 13.08 18.38 0.04
N ALA A 119 13.62 17.15 0.05
CA ALA A 119 14.88 16.81 -0.62
C ALA A 119 14.91 15.32 -1.02
N VAL A 120 15.68 15.03 -2.08
CA VAL A 120 16.03 13.65 -2.47
C VAL A 120 16.92 13.03 -1.39
N GLY A 121 16.77 11.72 -1.16
CA GLY A 121 17.66 10.97 -0.28
C GLY A 121 16.93 9.94 0.57
N ASP A 122 17.62 9.46 1.60
CA ASP A 122 17.06 8.53 2.58
C ASP A 122 16.34 9.30 3.69
N TRP A 123 15.13 8.85 3.99
CA TRP A 123 14.18 9.37 4.96
C TRP A 123 13.65 8.22 5.81
N TRP A 124 12.99 8.56 6.91
CA TRP A 124 12.24 7.63 7.72
C TRP A 124 10.84 8.18 7.99
N VAL A 125 9.89 7.28 8.16
CA VAL A 125 8.52 7.58 8.59
C VAL A 125 8.21 6.69 9.78
N ASP A 126 7.93 7.32 10.92
CA ASP A 126 7.52 6.65 12.15
C ASP A 126 6.00 6.76 12.30
N VAL A 127 5.33 5.63 12.38
CA VAL A 127 3.89 5.54 12.66
C VAL A 127 3.72 5.10 14.10
N THR A 128 3.25 6.01 14.93
CA THR A 128 2.92 5.76 16.34
C THR A 128 1.43 5.53 16.49
N VAL A 129 1.05 4.37 17.00
CA VAL A 129 -0.32 3.97 17.28
C VAL A 129 -0.56 3.96 18.78
N VAL A 130 -1.65 4.60 19.21
CA VAL A 130 -2.11 4.66 20.60
C VAL A 130 -3.45 3.96 20.72
N TYR A 131 -3.53 2.92 21.55
CA TYR A 131 -4.72 2.12 21.80
C TYR A 131 -4.85 1.80 23.30
N GLY A 132 -5.70 2.54 24.00
CA GLY A 132 -5.81 2.53 25.45
C GLY A 132 -4.45 2.84 26.11
N PRO A 133 -3.92 1.95 26.99
CA PRO A 133 -2.60 2.13 27.59
C PRO A 133 -1.44 1.75 26.64
N LEU A 134 -1.74 1.10 25.50
CA LEU A 134 -0.72 0.63 24.58
C LEU A 134 -0.27 1.76 23.66
N ARG A 135 1.05 1.98 23.59
CA ARG A 135 1.68 2.85 22.61
C ARG A 135 2.75 2.06 21.88
N THR A 136 2.66 2.03 20.56
CA THR A 136 3.61 1.32 19.70
C THR A 136 4.05 2.18 18.53
N THR A 137 5.32 2.10 18.14
CA THR A 137 5.88 2.89 17.06
C THR A 137 6.56 1.98 16.04
N SER A 138 6.22 2.17 14.77
CA SER A 138 6.75 1.41 13.62
C SER A 138 7.59 2.35 12.77
N ARG A 139 8.85 2.01 12.48
CA ARG A 139 9.73 2.83 11.64
C ARG A 139 9.85 2.23 10.24
N PHE A 140 9.48 3.03 9.25
CA PHE A 140 9.56 2.69 7.85
C PHE A 140 10.69 3.51 7.18
N PRO A 141 11.77 2.88 6.71
CA PRO A 141 12.77 3.58 5.91
C PRO A 141 12.17 3.93 4.54
N VAL A 142 12.49 5.08 3.98
CA VAL A 142 11.88 5.61 2.75
C VAL A 142 12.97 6.28 1.92
N ARG A 143 13.05 5.97 0.62
CA ARG A 143 13.97 6.67 -0.29
C ARG A 143 13.19 7.60 -1.19
N VAL A 144 13.40 8.90 -1.04
CA VAL A 144 12.77 9.95 -1.85
C VAL A 144 13.57 10.15 -3.13
N VAL A 145 12.90 10.18 -4.28
CA VAL A 145 13.49 10.33 -5.61
C VAL A 145 13.14 11.69 -6.25
N PRO A 146 13.88 12.16 -7.28
CA PRO A 146 13.57 13.42 -7.96
C PRO A 146 12.20 13.39 -8.65
N SER A 147 11.52 14.54 -8.67
CA SER A 147 10.43 14.82 -9.58
C SER A 147 11.01 15.16 -10.96
N ILE A 148 10.94 14.22 -11.89
CA ILE A 148 11.24 14.44 -13.32
C ILE A 148 10.09 15.22 -13.95
#